data_AF-A0A158FJI9-F1
#
_entry.id   AF-A0A158FJI9-F1
#
_cell.length_a   1.000
_cell.length_b   1.000
_cell.length_c   1.000
_cell.angle_alpha   90.00
_cell.angle_beta   90.00
_cell.angle_gamma   90.00
#
_symmetry.space_group_name_H-M   'P 1'
#
loop_
_entity.id
_entity.type
_entity.pdbx_description
1 polymer ?
#
loop_
_entity_poly.entity_id
_entity_poly.type
_entity_poly.pdbx_seq_one_letter_code
_entity_poly.pdbx_strand_id
1 'polypeptide(L)'
;MRTSERLDFNQKPNIEKIFEIVAPHIHASTIWPVSLFPDLPDDDYKQVVRSAYAGFGLTPSLESWVRTYHVSSLYTFPYAEQRMVDLLKEIFSDSIVIAFEASPMLKRVFERCAIAYIDVRAHSERFMDDLPLAFISNSPAARNALKAYEHPRAEFERMSNKLRRGFSIIASRDDIPERAVVFLAQTQYDSSVILPNGGFFDARPYLERVQNIVGSYNSTNLLIKPHPLEPDCDVVKALLTLPNSRLTDENVYDSCHRVVYPLLSHSRRLQGMRRNPFISPFTGFQRGSRSEAMCRSCSSTIRRPFGMRF
;
A
#
# COMPACT_ATOMS: atom_id res chain seq x y z
N MET A 1 -2.30 -10.71 -8.88
CA MET A 1 -1.23 -9.80 -9.36
C MET A 1 -1.72 -9.19 -10.68
N ARG A 2 -1.63 -7.87 -10.85
CA ARG A 2 -2.38 -7.10 -11.87
C ARG A 2 -1.44 -6.62 -12.98
N THR A 3 -1.67 -7.00 -14.23
CA THR A 3 -0.99 -6.43 -15.42
C THR A 3 -2.04 -6.01 -16.44
N SER A 4 -1.77 -4.97 -17.22
CA SER A 4 -2.71 -4.38 -18.21
C SER A 4 -3.19 -5.37 -19.27
N GLU A 5 -2.42 -6.43 -19.54
CA GLU A 5 -2.73 -7.46 -20.54
C GLU A 5 -3.63 -8.58 -19.99
N ARG A 6 -3.78 -8.71 -18.67
CA ARG A 6 -4.68 -9.65 -18.01
C ARG A 6 -5.74 -8.88 -17.23
N LEU A 7 -6.81 -8.51 -17.93
CA LEU A 7 -8.01 -7.88 -17.37
C LEU A 7 -8.80 -8.78 -16.40
N ASP A 8 -8.36 -10.02 -16.16
CA ASP A 8 -8.93 -10.88 -15.12
C ASP A 8 -8.45 -10.42 -13.74
N PHE A 9 -9.13 -9.42 -13.20
CA PHE A 9 -9.00 -8.96 -11.81
C PHE A 9 -9.43 -10.07 -10.86
N ASN A 10 -8.55 -11.04 -10.62
CA ASN A 10 -8.85 -12.16 -9.75
C ASN A 10 -7.98 -12.15 -8.48
N GLN A 11 -8.61 -11.91 -7.33
CA GLN A 11 -8.00 -12.11 -6.01
C GLN A 11 -8.10 -13.57 -5.55
N LYS A 12 -8.88 -14.42 -6.23
CA LYS A 12 -9.11 -15.82 -5.85
C LYS A 12 -7.81 -16.59 -5.56
N PRO A 13 -6.73 -16.52 -6.36
CA PRO A 13 -5.48 -17.21 -6.02
C PRO A 13 -4.84 -16.75 -4.71
N ASN A 14 -4.94 -15.45 -4.38
CA ASN A 14 -4.43 -14.93 -3.12
C ASN A 14 -5.31 -15.40 -1.94
N ILE A 15 -6.63 -15.40 -2.13
CA ILE A 15 -7.58 -15.84 -1.11
C ILE A 15 -7.43 -17.34 -0.85
N GLU A 16 -7.36 -18.17 -1.90
CA GLU A 16 -7.07 -19.60 -1.82
C GLU A 16 -5.76 -19.84 -1.08
N LYS A 17 -4.70 -19.09 -1.41
CA LYS A 17 -3.42 -19.28 -0.74
C LYS A 17 -3.46 -18.93 0.75
N ILE A 18 -4.14 -17.85 1.11
CA ILE A 18 -4.36 -17.49 2.52
C ILE A 18 -5.21 -18.55 3.22
N PHE A 19 -6.24 -19.07 2.55
CA PHE A 19 -7.09 -20.14 3.08
C PHE A 19 -6.28 -21.42 3.35
N GLU A 20 -5.44 -21.86 2.40
CA GLU A 20 -4.54 -23.00 2.59
C GLU A 20 -3.64 -22.86 3.84
N ILE A 21 -3.13 -21.65 4.08
CA ILE A 21 -2.24 -21.36 5.21
C ILE A 21 -3.02 -21.34 6.52
N VAL A 22 -4.20 -20.72 6.53
CA VAL A 22 -4.91 -20.39 7.78
C VAL A 22 -5.93 -21.44 8.19
N ALA A 23 -6.64 -22.06 7.24
CA ALA A 23 -7.76 -22.97 7.51
C ALA A 23 -7.39 -24.17 8.41
N PRO A 24 -6.25 -24.86 8.23
CA PRO A 24 -5.89 -25.99 9.11
C PRO A 24 -5.78 -25.59 10.57
N HIS A 25 -5.24 -24.40 10.85
CA HIS A 25 -5.11 -23.87 12.21
C HIS A 25 -6.45 -23.45 12.80
N ILE A 26 -7.35 -22.88 11.99
CA ILE A 26 -8.70 -22.56 12.43
C ILE A 26 -9.47 -23.84 12.73
N HIS A 27 -9.47 -24.83 11.83
CA HIS A 27 -10.12 -26.12 12.05
C HIS A 27 -9.65 -26.82 13.33
N ALA A 28 -8.36 -26.73 13.67
CA ALA A 28 -7.84 -27.28 14.91
C ALA A 28 -8.30 -26.50 16.17
N SER A 29 -8.72 -25.25 16.01
CA SER A 29 -9.02 -24.31 17.11
C SER A 29 -10.51 -24.03 17.29
N THR A 30 -11.39 -24.53 16.42
CA THR A 30 -12.83 -24.30 16.50
C THR A 30 -13.63 -25.52 16.06
N ILE A 31 -14.85 -25.62 16.59
CA ILE A 31 -15.86 -26.60 16.14
C ILE A 31 -16.73 -26.05 15.00
N TRP A 32 -16.58 -24.77 14.65
CA TRP A 32 -17.37 -24.12 13.60
C TRP A 32 -16.88 -24.50 12.20
N PRO A 33 -17.79 -24.54 11.21
CA PRO A 33 -17.39 -24.76 9.83
C PRO A 33 -16.50 -23.61 9.34
N VAL A 34 -15.48 -23.97 8.56
CA VAL A 34 -14.58 -23.01 7.91
C VAL A 34 -14.66 -23.30 6.41
N SER A 35 -15.02 -22.30 5.63
CA SER A 35 -15.17 -22.41 4.18
C SER A 35 -14.47 -21.28 3.47
N LEU A 36 -14.02 -21.56 2.25
CA LEU A 36 -13.55 -20.54 1.33
C LEU A 36 -14.76 -19.81 0.75
N PHE A 37 -14.66 -18.50 0.55
CA PHE A 37 -15.64 -17.77 -0.26
C PHE A 37 -14.91 -16.94 -1.33
N PRO A 38 -15.31 -17.05 -2.61
CA PRO A 38 -16.26 -18.03 -3.15
C PRO A 38 -15.68 -19.46 -3.14
N ASP A 39 -16.41 -20.45 -2.63
CA ASP A 39 -16.15 -21.87 -2.94
C ASP A 39 -17.00 -22.29 -4.14
N LEU A 40 -16.84 -21.53 -5.22
CA LEU A 40 -17.66 -21.65 -6.42
C LEU A 40 -16.76 -21.86 -7.65
N PRO A 41 -17.26 -22.56 -8.67
CA PRO A 41 -16.71 -22.49 -10.01
C PRO A 41 -16.49 -21.04 -10.45
N ASP A 42 -15.48 -20.79 -11.28
CA ASP A 42 -15.09 -19.44 -11.67
C ASP A 42 -16.24 -18.63 -12.29
N ASP A 43 -17.14 -19.27 -13.02
CA ASP A 43 -18.29 -18.61 -13.66
C ASP A 43 -19.34 -18.14 -12.65
N ASP A 44 -19.58 -18.90 -11.60
CA ASP A 44 -20.51 -18.56 -10.52
C ASP A 44 -19.94 -17.42 -9.67
N TYR A 45 -18.63 -17.44 -9.38
CA TYR A 45 -17.98 -16.29 -8.73
C TYR A 45 -18.08 -15.03 -9.59
N LYS A 46 -17.79 -15.14 -10.89
CA LYS A 46 -17.96 -14.01 -11.82
C LYS A 46 -19.40 -13.51 -11.82
N GLN A 47 -20.39 -14.39 -11.66
CA GLN A 47 -21.79 -14.01 -11.55
C GLN A 47 -22.08 -13.23 -10.25
N VAL A 48 -21.55 -13.66 -9.09
CA VAL A 48 -21.65 -12.90 -7.84
C VAL A 48 -21.04 -11.50 -8.00
N VAL A 49 -19.85 -11.41 -8.60
CA VAL A 49 -19.19 -10.12 -8.87
C VAL A 49 -20.04 -9.25 -9.79
N ARG A 50 -20.60 -9.81 -10.88
CA ARG A 50 -21.52 -9.10 -11.78
C ARG A 50 -22.75 -8.59 -11.05
N SER A 51 -23.39 -9.42 -10.22
CA SER A 51 -24.56 -9.04 -9.43
C SER A 51 -24.24 -7.91 -8.46
N ALA A 52 -23.07 -7.95 -7.80
CA ALA A 52 -22.62 -6.88 -6.92
C ALA A 52 -22.46 -5.54 -7.69
N TYR A 53 -21.78 -5.54 -8.84
CA TYR A 53 -21.64 -4.33 -9.66
C TYR A 53 -22.96 -3.87 -10.28
N ALA A 54 -23.84 -4.78 -10.68
CA ALA A 54 -25.17 -4.46 -11.18
C ALA A 54 -26.03 -3.75 -10.11
N GLY A 55 -25.78 -4.02 -8.82
CA GLY A 55 -26.32 -3.24 -7.72
C GLY A 55 -26.06 -1.74 -7.87
N PHE A 56 -24.86 -1.37 -8.32
CA PHE A 56 -24.43 0.01 -8.60
C PHE A 56 -24.85 0.53 -9.98
N GLY A 57 -25.56 -0.25 -10.79
CA GLY A 57 -25.82 0.07 -12.19
C GLY A 57 -24.54 0.06 -13.04
N LEU A 58 -23.53 -0.72 -12.64
CA LEU A 58 -22.23 -0.82 -13.28
C LEU A 58 -21.98 -2.25 -13.78
N THR A 59 -21.09 -2.38 -14.75
CA THR A 59 -20.52 -3.68 -15.14
C THR A 59 -19.15 -3.86 -14.49
N PRO A 60 -18.71 -5.10 -14.17
CA PRO A 60 -17.37 -5.31 -13.64
C PRO A 60 -16.31 -4.81 -14.63
N SER A 61 -15.56 -3.81 -14.20
CA SER A 61 -14.46 -3.23 -14.97
C SER A 61 -13.50 -2.54 -14.01
N LEU A 62 -12.33 -2.18 -14.51
CA LEU A 62 -11.37 -1.39 -13.77
C LEU A 62 -11.97 -0.03 -13.35
N GLU A 63 -12.68 0.64 -14.26
CA GLU A 63 -13.36 1.91 -13.98
C GLU A 63 -14.40 1.75 -12.86
N SER A 64 -15.25 0.72 -12.96
CA SER A 64 -16.26 0.44 -11.94
C SER A 64 -15.65 0.11 -10.58
N TRP A 65 -14.54 -0.63 -10.56
CA TRP A 65 -13.83 -0.95 -9.33
C TRP A 65 -13.34 0.31 -8.61
N VAL A 66 -12.69 1.23 -9.33
CA VAL A 66 -12.17 2.47 -8.74
C VAL A 66 -13.31 3.37 -8.27
N ARG A 67 -14.38 3.49 -9.07
CA ARG A 67 -15.59 4.25 -8.71
C ARG A 67 -16.26 3.73 -7.44
N THR A 68 -16.18 2.43 -7.17
CA THR A 68 -16.83 1.79 -6.02
C THR A 68 -15.90 1.59 -4.81
N TYR A 69 -14.58 1.66 -4.98
CA TYR A 69 -13.59 1.27 -3.97
C TYR A 69 -13.69 2.06 -2.65
N HIS A 70 -13.77 3.40 -2.73
CA HIS A 70 -13.81 4.29 -1.56
C HIS A 70 -15.20 4.76 -1.16
N VAL A 71 -16.26 4.32 -1.85
CA VAL A 71 -17.64 4.83 -1.66
C VAL A 71 -17.96 4.90 -0.17
N SER A 72 -17.97 6.14 0.33
CA SER A 72 -18.16 6.50 1.74
C SER A 72 -19.61 6.67 2.11
N SER A 73 -20.43 6.89 1.11
CA SER A 73 -21.84 7.07 1.20
C SER A 73 -22.44 6.28 0.06
N LEU A 74 -23.11 5.18 0.40
CA LEU A 74 -23.91 4.46 -0.59
C LEU A 74 -25.17 5.28 -0.96
N TYR A 75 -25.41 6.47 -0.37
CA TYR A 75 -26.45 7.40 -0.81
C TYR A 75 -26.23 7.94 -2.22
N THR A 76 -25.01 7.87 -2.77
CA THR A 76 -24.78 8.13 -4.20
C THR A 76 -25.42 7.03 -5.09
N PHE A 77 -25.73 5.87 -4.51
CA PHE A 77 -26.34 4.72 -5.16
C PHE A 77 -27.38 4.07 -4.23
N PRO A 78 -28.51 4.72 -3.94
CA PRO A 78 -29.43 4.28 -2.87
C PRO A 78 -29.95 2.86 -3.07
N TYR A 79 -30.16 2.44 -4.32
CA TYR A 79 -30.54 1.06 -4.66
C TYR A 79 -29.40 0.05 -4.56
N ALA A 80 -28.14 0.49 -4.74
CA ALA A 80 -26.98 -0.36 -4.60
C ALA A 80 -26.70 -0.70 -3.14
N GLU A 81 -26.95 0.25 -2.23
CA GLU A 81 -26.77 0.02 -0.81
C GLU A 81 -27.56 -1.19 -0.33
N GLN A 82 -28.87 -1.18 -0.58
CA GLN A 82 -29.76 -2.23 -0.08
C GLN A 82 -29.43 -3.57 -0.73
N ARG A 83 -29.22 -3.61 -2.05
CA ARG A 83 -28.83 -4.83 -2.76
C ARG A 83 -27.52 -5.43 -2.25
N MET A 84 -26.51 -4.60 -1.98
CA MET A 84 -25.24 -5.06 -1.44
C MET A 84 -25.38 -5.56 -0.01
N VAL A 85 -26.18 -4.89 0.81
CA VAL A 85 -26.49 -5.33 2.17
C VAL A 85 -27.20 -6.68 2.14
N ASP A 86 -28.23 -6.84 1.29
CA ASP A 86 -29.00 -8.07 1.17
C ASP A 86 -28.10 -9.22 0.67
N LEU A 87 -27.33 -8.98 -0.39
CA LEU A 87 -26.38 -9.96 -0.93
C LEU A 87 -25.35 -10.41 0.11
N LEU A 88 -24.72 -9.48 0.84
CA LEU A 88 -23.69 -9.85 1.81
C LEU A 88 -24.28 -10.48 3.08
N LYS A 89 -25.50 -10.13 3.47
CA LYS A 89 -26.21 -10.81 4.55
C LYS A 89 -26.56 -12.25 4.17
N GLU A 90 -27.08 -12.45 2.96
CA GLU A 90 -27.38 -13.79 2.44
C GLU A 90 -26.14 -14.69 2.47
N ILE A 91 -24.98 -14.14 2.11
CA ILE A 91 -23.73 -14.91 2.03
C ILE A 91 -23.07 -15.10 3.41
N PHE A 92 -23.04 -14.06 4.24
CA PHE A 92 -22.16 -14.00 5.43
C PHE A 92 -22.88 -13.81 6.76
N SER A 93 -24.22 -13.93 6.80
CA SER A 93 -24.93 -13.95 8.09
C SER A 93 -24.37 -15.05 8.99
N ASP A 94 -24.31 -14.78 10.29
CA ASP A 94 -23.84 -15.72 11.32
C ASP A 94 -22.41 -16.24 11.10
N SER A 95 -21.61 -15.51 10.32
CA SER A 95 -20.22 -15.84 9.99
C SER A 95 -19.24 -14.79 10.53
N ILE A 96 -18.00 -15.23 10.77
CA ILE A 96 -16.85 -14.32 10.91
C ILE A 96 -16.10 -14.32 9.58
N VAL A 97 -16.01 -13.16 8.94
CA VAL A 97 -15.36 -13.04 7.63
C VAL A 97 -13.87 -12.76 7.79
N ILE A 98 -13.02 -13.69 7.34
CA ILE A 98 -11.58 -13.44 7.19
C ILE A 98 -11.33 -13.02 5.74
N ALA A 99 -11.18 -11.72 5.52
CA ALA A 99 -10.99 -11.14 4.19
C ALA A 99 -9.51 -10.89 3.91
N PHE A 100 -9.12 -10.88 2.63
CA PHE A 100 -7.81 -10.43 2.19
C PHE A 100 -7.93 -9.11 1.41
N GLU A 101 -7.28 -8.05 1.91
CA GLU A 101 -7.30 -6.71 1.32
C GLU A 101 -8.70 -6.13 1.05
N ALA A 102 -9.64 -6.29 1.99
CA ALA A 102 -11.01 -5.81 1.84
C ALA A 102 -11.07 -4.30 1.52
N SER A 103 -11.89 -3.92 0.53
CA SER A 103 -12.05 -2.51 0.17
C SER A 103 -12.68 -1.71 1.33
N PRO A 104 -12.42 -0.40 1.43
CA PRO A 104 -13.10 0.45 2.40
C PRO A 104 -14.63 0.38 2.29
N MET A 105 -15.17 0.29 1.08
CA MET A 105 -16.61 0.08 0.85
C MET A 105 -17.09 -1.25 1.46
N LEU A 106 -16.41 -2.37 1.19
CA LEU A 106 -16.81 -3.69 1.71
C LEU A 106 -16.83 -3.71 3.24
N LYS A 107 -15.81 -3.13 3.88
CA LYS A 107 -15.74 -3.03 5.35
C LYS A 107 -16.90 -2.24 5.96
N ARG A 108 -17.33 -1.17 5.31
CA ARG A 108 -18.52 -0.41 5.75
C ARG A 108 -19.79 -1.23 5.64
N VAL A 109 -19.94 -2.04 4.58
CA VAL A 109 -21.11 -2.92 4.46
C VAL A 109 -21.09 -3.98 5.56
N PHE A 110 -19.93 -4.57 5.87
CA PHE A 110 -19.81 -5.49 7.02
C PHE A 110 -20.21 -4.82 8.34
N GLU A 111 -19.71 -3.61 8.61
CA GLU A 111 -20.07 -2.84 9.81
C GLU A 111 -21.58 -2.57 9.88
N ARG A 112 -22.21 -2.16 8.77
CA ARG A 112 -23.65 -1.91 8.70
C ARG A 112 -24.49 -3.18 8.86
N CYS A 113 -23.98 -4.32 8.41
CA CYS A 113 -24.65 -5.61 8.57
C CYS A 113 -24.36 -6.29 9.90
N ALA A 114 -23.58 -5.65 10.78
CA ALA A 114 -23.05 -6.26 12.02
C ALA A 114 -22.28 -7.58 11.78
N ILE A 115 -21.67 -7.74 10.60
CA ILE A 115 -20.83 -8.88 10.26
C ILE A 115 -19.44 -8.64 10.87
N ALA A 116 -18.99 -9.57 11.71
CA ALA A 116 -17.64 -9.53 12.25
C ALA A 116 -16.62 -9.85 11.14
N TYR A 117 -15.56 -9.05 11.02
CA TYR A 117 -14.50 -9.31 10.04
C TYR A 117 -13.10 -9.18 10.60
N ILE A 118 -12.16 -9.89 9.97
CA ILE A 118 -10.71 -9.74 10.09
C ILE A 118 -10.17 -9.55 8.67
N ASP A 119 -9.73 -8.35 8.33
CA ASP A 119 -9.11 -7.98 7.05
C ASP A 119 -7.58 -8.14 7.17
N VAL A 120 -7.07 -9.15 6.49
CA VAL A 120 -5.66 -9.54 6.40
C VAL A 120 -5.01 -8.84 5.22
N ARG A 121 -3.79 -8.34 5.39
CA ARG A 121 -3.02 -7.70 4.33
C ARG A 121 -1.55 -8.04 4.46
N ALA A 122 -0.83 -8.08 3.36
CA ALA A 122 0.61 -8.05 3.43
C ALA A 122 1.07 -6.71 4.06
N HIS A 123 1.90 -6.78 5.09
CA HIS A 123 2.47 -5.60 5.71
C HIS A 123 3.41 -4.88 4.73
N SER A 124 3.66 -3.58 4.95
CA SER A 124 4.53 -2.78 4.08
C SER A 124 6.01 -3.05 4.30
N GLU A 125 6.39 -3.42 5.52
CA GLU A 125 7.77 -3.75 5.90
C GLU A 125 8.05 -5.24 5.58
N ARG A 126 8.31 -5.57 4.31
CA ARG A 126 8.45 -6.96 3.81
C ARG A 126 9.90 -7.48 3.77
N PHE A 127 10.71 -7.01 4.70
CA PHE A 127 12.15 -7.27 4.73
C PHE A 127 12.56 -8.12 5.96
N MET A 128 11.56 -8.62 6.68
CA MET A 128 11.71 -9.62 7.73
C MET A 128 12.00 -10.99 7.09
N ASP A 129 12.46 -11.95 7.90
CA ASP A 129 12.75 -13.31 7.44
C ASP A 129 11.48 -14.02 6.91
N ASP A 130 10.31 -13.67 7.45
CA ASP A 130 8.97 -14.08 6.98
C ASP A 130 8.17 -12.89 6.43
N LEU A 131 7.07 -13.16 5.70
CA LEU A 131 6.15 -12.12 5.24
C LEU A 131 5.27 -11.64 6.41
N PRO A 132 5.46 -10.43 6.95
CA PRO A 132 4.61 -9.95 8.02
C PRO A 132 3.22 -9.62 7.45
N LEU A 133 2.19 -9.94 8.22
CA LEU A 133 0.80 -9.64 7.90
C LEU A 133 0.28 -8.53 8.82
N ALA A 134 -0.53 -7.64 8.25
CA ALA A 134 -1.29 -6.65 8.98
C ALA A 134 -2.74 -7.13 9.10
N PHE A 135 -3.31 -6.99 10.30
CA PHE A 135 -4.69 -7.38 10.58
C PHE A 135 -5.50 -6.16 10.99
N ILE A 136 -6.71 -6.04 10.44
CA ILE A 136 -7.68 -4.99 10.79
C ILE A 136 -9.00 -5.69 11.11
N SER A 137 -9.66 -5.33 12.21
CA SER A 137 -10.96 -5.92 12.57
C SER A 137 -11.90 -4.87 13.14
N ASN A 138 -13.21 -5.00 12.86
CA ASN A 138 -14.25 -4.23 13.54
C ASN A 138 -14.54 -4.76 14.95
N SER A 139 -14.22 -6.01 15.28
CA SER A 139 -14.43 -6.60 16.60
C SER A 139 -13.34 -6.19 17.60
N PRO A 140 -13.68 -5.52 18.72
CA PRO A 140 -12.71 -5.21 19.78
C PRO A 140 -12.05 -6.45 20.39
N ALA A 141 -12.80 -7.54 20.54
CA ALA A 141 -12.29 -8.80 21.07
C ALA A 141 -11.22 -9.39 20.13
N ALA A 142 -11.50 -9.44 18.83
CA ALA A 142 -10.54 -9.91 17.84
C ALA A 142 -9.28 -9.02 17.82
N ARG A 143 -9.43 -7.69 17.84
CA ARG A 143 -8.27 -6.78 17.91
C ARG A 143 -7.41 -7.02 19.15
N ASN A 144 -8.02 -7.24 20.31
CA ASN A 144 -7.27 -7.49 21.54
C ASN A 144 -6.57 -8.84 21.52
N ALA A 145 -7.19 -9.88 20.97
CA ALA A 145 -6.55 -11.18 20.79
C ALA A 145 -5.35 -11.09 19.83
N LEU A 146 -5.51 -10.38 18.70
CA LEU A 146 -4.46 -10.22 17.69
C LEU A 146 -3.24 -9.42 18.21
N LYS A 147 -3.43 -8.51 19.17
CA LYS A 147 -2.32 -7.76 19.78
C LYS A 147 -1.28 -8.66 20.46
N ALA A 148 -1.67 -9.83 20.94
CA ALA A 148 -0.73 -10.78 21.55
C ALA A 148 0.33 -11.28 20.54
N TYR A 149 0.06 -11.15 19.24
CA TYR A 149 0.92 -11.58 18.14
C TYR A 149 1.59 -10.39 17.42
N GLU A 150 1.48 -9.18 17.97
CA GLU A 150 2.11 -8.00 17.39
C GLU A 150 3.64 -8.10 17.46
N HIS A 151 4.30 -8.03 16.30
CA HIS A 151 5.76 -7.98 16.24
C HIS A 151 6.29 -6.69 16.88
N PRO A 152 7.24 -6.76 17.83
CA PRO A 152 7.83 -5.58 18.42
C PRO A 152 8.51 -4.69 17.37
N ARG A 153 8.32 -3.37 17.47
CA ARG A 153 8.94 -2.40 16.56
C ARG A 153 10.47 -2.55 16.46
N ALA A 154 11.11 -2.87 17.58
CA ALA A 154 12.56 -3.08 17.66
C ALA A 154 13.04 -4.22 16.74
N GLU A 155 12.18 -5.19 16.42
CA GLU A 155 12.52 -6.30 15.55
C GLU A 155 12.61 -5.88 14.08
N PHE A 156 11.62 -5.10 13.62
CA PHE A 156 11.68 -4.44 12.32
C PHE A 156 12.91 -3.54 12.20
N GLU A 157 13.21 -2.75 13.22
CA GLU A 157 14.40 -1.88 13.24
C GLU A 157 15.71 -2.67 13.21
N ARG A 158 15.78 -3.82 13.91
CA ARG A 158 16.93 -4.72 13.88
C ARG A 158 17.15 -5.29 12.48
N MET A 159 16.09 -5.81 11.85
CA MET A 159 16.18 -6.40 10.50
C MET A 159 16.51 -5.38 9.43
N SER A 160 15.86 -4.22 9.53
CA SER A 160 16.16 -3.02 8.77
C SER A 160 17.66 -2.67 8.88
N ASN A 161 18.22 -2.55 10.09
CA ASN A 161 19.65 -2.28 10.28
C ASN A 161 20.57 -3.41 9.78
N LYS A 162 20.16 -4.67 9.84
CA LYS A 162 20.92 -5.82 9.31
C LYS A 162 21.05 -5.71 7.79
N LEU A 163 19.94 -5.45 7.09
CA LEU A 163 19.92 -5.23 5.65
C LEU A 163 20.76 -4.02 5.26
N ARG A 164 20.61 -2.93 6.03
CA ARG A 164 21.42 -1.73 5.90
C ARG A 164 22.92 -2.02 5.83
N ARG A 165 23.40 -2.79 6.80
CA ARG A 165 24.81 -3.16 6.92
C ARG A 165 25.22 -4.09 5.78
N GLY A 166 24.41 -5.10 5.47
CA GLY A 166 24.66 -6.02 4.37
C GLY A 166 24.85 -5.28 3.04
N PHE A 167 23.94 -4.36 2.72
CA PHE A 167 24.04 -3.57 1.50
C PHE A 167 25.17 -2.54 1.55
N SER A 168 25.49 -1.94 2.70
CA SER A 168 26.64 -1.04 2.79
C SER A 168 27.99 -1.71 2.52
N ILE A 169 28.09 -3.04 2.72
CA ILE A 169 29.29 -3.82 2.43
C ILE A 169 29.36 -4.18 0.94
N ILE A 170 28.21 -4.40 0.30
CA ILE A 170 28.09 -4.78 -1.12
C ILE A 170 28.06 -3.55 -2.04
N ALA A 171 27.66 -2.38 -1.53
CA ALA A 171 27.51 -1.13 -2.26
C ALA A 171 28.87 -0.47 -2.58
N SER A 172 29.69 -1.18 -3.35
CA SER A 172 30.81 -0.62 -4.11
C SER A 172 30.36 -0.13 -5.50
N ARG A 173 29.06 0.12 -5.71
CA ARG A 173 28.55 0.64 -6.99
C ARG A 173 28.60 2.15 -6.98
N ASP A 174 29.43 2.70 -7.86
CA ASP A 174 29.61 4.14 -8.08
C ASP A 174 28.46 4.77 -8.90
N ASP A 175 27.43 3.98 -9.23
CA ASP A 175 26.41 4.34 -10.23
C ASP A 175 25.32 5.30 -9.72
N ILE A 176 25.21 5.50 -8.40
CA ILE A 176 24.29 6.45 -7.79
C ILE A 176 25.03 7.75 -7.45
N PRO A 177 24.74 8.86 -8.15
CA PRO A 177 25.35 10.15 -7.86
C PRO A 177 25.03 10.61 -6.44
N GLU A 178 25.96 11.33 -5.82
CA GLU A 178 25.70 11.98 -4.55
C GLU A 178 24.48 12.90 -4.64
N ARG A 179 23.67 12.90 -3.58
CA ARG A 179 22.45 13.73 -3.46
C ARG A 179 21.43 13.47 -4.56
N ALA A 180 21.46 12.30 -5.22
CA ALA A 180 20.38 11.92 -6.12
C ALA A 180 19.03 11.92 -5.38
N VAL A 181 17.97 12.23 -6.11
CA VAL A 181 16.59 12.05 -5.68
C VAL A 181 16.05 10.83 -6.41
N VAL A 182 15.60 9.80 -5.68
CA VAL A 182 15.01 8.60 -6.29
C VAL A 182 13.50 8.66 -6.15
N PHE A 183 12.83 8.66 -7.29
CA PHE A 183 11.40 8.46 -7.39
C PHE A 183 11.07 6.98 -7.56
N LEU A 184 10.28 6.42 -6.64
CA LEU A 184 9.80 5.04 -6.73
C LEU A 184 8.44 5.00 -7.44
N ALA A 185 8.40 4.50 -8.67
CA ALA A 185 7.14 4.34 -9.39
C ALA A 185 6.33 3.16 -8.81
N GLN A 186 5.01 3.31 -8.82
CA GLN A 186 4.05 2.26 -8.44
C GLN A 186 3.29 1.80 -9.70
N THR A 187 2.64 0.64 -9.62
CA THR A 187 1.74 0.20 -10.67
C THR A 187 0.55 1.14 -10.81
N GLN A 188 0.13 1.42 -12.04
CA GLN A 188 -0.96 2.36 -12.35
C GLN A 188 -2.31 1.89 -11.75
N TYR A 189 -2.49 0.59 -11.65
CA TYR A 189 -3.75 -0.05 -11.24
C TYR A 189 -3.64 -0.75 -9.88
N ASP A 190 -3.06 -0.08 -8.89
CA ASP A 190 -3.09 -0.54 -7.50
C ASP A 190 -4.19 0.11 -6.64
N SER A 191 -4.66 -0.63 -5.65
CA SER A 191 -5.62 -0.14 -4.66
C SER A 191 -5.08 1.03 -3.82
N SER A 192 -3.75 1.12 -3.63
CA SER A 192 -3.08 2.20 -2.90
C SER A 192 -3.05 3.52 -3.66
N VAL A 193 -3.27 3.48 -4.98
CA VAL A 193 -3.30 4.66 -5.86
C VAL A 193 -4.72 5.07 -6.25
N ILE A 194 -5.75 4.38 -5.74
CA ILE A 194 -7.15 4.80 -5.91
C ILE A 194 -7.43 6.03 -5.03
N LEU A 195 -7.94 7.07 -5.66
CA LEU A 195 -8.33 8.33 -5.04
C LEU A 195 -9.78 8.29 -4.52
N PRO A 196 -10.11 9.03 -3.44
CA PRO A 196 -11.46 9.10 -2.89
C PRO A 196 -12.54 9.55 -3.87
N ASN A 197 -12.18 10.23 -4.95
CA ASN A 197 -13.10 10.67 -6.00
C ASN A 197 -13.42 9.58 -7.03
N GLY A 198 -12.93 8.35 -6.86
CA GLY A 198 -13.19 7.25 -7.79
C GLY A 198 -12.32 7.27 -9.06
N GLY A 199 -11.17 7.96 -9.02
CA GLY A 199 -10.14 7.91 -10.06
C GLY A 199 -8.84 7.25 -9.58
N PHE A 200 -7.94 6.94 -10.51
CA PHE A 200 -6.55 6.61 -10.17
C PHE A 200 -5.71 7.88 -10.00
N PHE A 201 -4.66 7.76 -9.20
CA PHE A 201 -3.65 8.79 -9.08
C PHE A 201 -2.94 9.00 -10.43
N ASP A 202 -2.87 10.25 -10.86
CA ASP A 202 -2.09 10.68 -12.02
C ASP A 202 -0.93 11.55 -11.54
N ALA A 203 0.29 11.19 -11.96
CA ALA A 203 1.51 11.91 -11.59
C ALA A 203 1.72 13.20 -12.40
N ARG A 204 1.13 13.33 -13.60
CA ARG A 204 1.34 14.45 -14.52
C ARG A 204 1.07 15.83 -13.88
N PRO A 205 -0.01 16.02 -13.09
CA PRO A 205 -0.26 17.30 -12.41
C PRO A 205 0.76 17.65 -11.32
N TYR A 206 1.66 16.72 -10.95
CA TYR A 206 2.62 16.89 -9.87
C TYR A 206 4.07 16.98 -10.35
N LEU A 207 4.33 16.96 -11.67
CA LEU A 207 5.69 16.99 -12.23
C LEU A 207 6.49 18.22 -11.78
N GLU A 208 5.87 19.40 -11.78
CA GLU A 208 6.50 20.63 -11.27
C GLU A 208 6.90 20.48 -9.79
N ARG A 209 6.05 19.84 -8.98
CA ARG A 209 6.36 19.60 -7.57
C ARG A 209 7.50 18.59 -7.39
N VAL A 210 7.59 17.56 -8.24
CA VAL A 210 8.74 16.65 -8.26
C VAL A 210 10.02 17.43 -8.56
N GLN A 211 9.99 18.31 -9.56
CA GLN A 211 11.13 19.16 -9.90
C GLN A 211 11.53 20.11 -8.76
N ASN A 212 10.55 20.69 -8.05
CA ASN A 212 10.80 21.51 -6.87
C ASN A 212 11.45 20.72 -5.73
N ILE A 213 11.11 19.43 -5.57
CA ILE A 213 11.78 18.54 -4.61
C ILE A 213 13.23 18.29 -5.05
N VAL A 214 13.48 18.00 -6.32
CA VAL A 214 14.85 17.83 -6.85
C VAL A 214 15.69 19.07 -6.57
N GLY A 215 15.13 20.26 -6.84
CA GLY A 215 15.79 21.54 -6.57
C GLY A 215 16.04 21.82 -5.09
N SER A 216 15.09 21.50 -4.19
CA SER A 216 15.24 21.77 -2.75
C SER A 216 16.35 20.94 -2.07
N TYR A 217 16.71 19.81 -2.67
CA TYR A 217 17.85 18.99 -2.23
C TYR A 217 19.17 19.36 -2.92
N ASN A 218 19.21 20.43 -3.72
CA ASN A 218 20.34 20.78 -4.58
C ASN A 218 20.80 19.60 -5.43
N SER A 219 19.85 18.77 -5.87
CA SER A 219 20.11 17.59 -6.66
C SER A 219 20.11 17.92 -8.14
N THR A 220 21.08 17.38 -8.87
CA THR A 220 21.09 17.42 -10.33
C THR A 220 20.65 16.09 -10.94
N ASN A 221 20.24 15.11 -10.13
CA ASN A 221 19.93 13.76 -10.60
C ASN A 221 18.58 13.30 -10.08
N LEU A 222 17.61 13.12 -10.98
CA LEU A 222 16.35 12.45 -10.69
C LEU A 222 16.43 11.00 -11.19
N LEU A 223 16.61 10.06 -10.28
CA LEU A 223 16.57 8.64 -10.59
C LEU A 223 15.13 8.15 -10.49
N ILE A 224 14.65 7.41 -11.47
CA ILE A 224 13.32 6.82 -11.48
C ILE A 224 13.50 5.31 -11.38
N LYS A 225 13.00 4.70 -10.32
CA LYS A 225 12.94 3.24 -10.20
C LYS A 225 11.56 2.75 -10.62
N PRO A 226 11.41 2.10 -11.78
CA PRO A 226 10.13 1.57 -12.21
C PRO A 226 9.64 0.46 -11.28
N HIS A 227 8.33 0.23 -11.26
CA HIS A 227 7.79 -0.95 -10.60
C HIS A 227 8.16 -2.20 -11.42
N PRO A 228 8.66 -3.30 -10.83
CA PRO A 228 9.12 -4.47 -11.59
C PRO A 228 8.05 -5.09 -12.51
N LEU A 229 6.78 -5.02 -12.10
CA LEU A 229 5.64 -5.53 -12.87
C LEU A 229 5.12 -4.57 -13.94
N GLU A 230 5.53 -3.31 -13.90
CA GLU A 230 5.05 -2.28 -14.82
C GLU A 230 6.17 -1.27 -15.10
N PRO A 231 7.26 -1.73 -15.76
CA PRO A 231 8.45 -0.90 -15.93
C PRO A 231 8.24 0.29 -16.86
N ASP A 232 7.23 0.24 -17.74
CA ASP A 232 6.94 1.23 -18.78
C ASP A 232 5.54 1.87 -18.64
N CYS A 233 5.16 2.26 -17.43
CA CYS A 233 3.86 2.91 -17.18
C CYS A 233 3.86 4.42 -17.50
N ASP A 234 2.67 5.01 -17.62
CA ASP A 234 2.49 6.44 -17.90
C ASP A 234 3.18 7.34 -16.88
N VAL A 235 3.23 6.92 -15.61
CA VAL A 235 3.92 7.66 -14.54
C VAL A 235 5.42 7.71 -14.80
N VAL A 236 6.03 6.59 -15.18
CA VAL A 236 7.46 6.53 -15.51
C VAL A 236 7.75 7.41 -16.73
N LYS A 237 6.93 7.29 -17.80
CA LYS A 237 7.05 8.13 -19.01
C LYS A 237 6.95 9.61 -18.70
N ALA A 238 5.99 10.01 -17.86
CA ALA A 238 5.80 11.39 -17.46
C ALA A 238 7.00 11.93 -16.67
N LEU A 239 7.54 11.14 -15.74
CA LEU A 239 8.71 11.54 -14.95
C LEU A 239 9.98 11.64 -15.79
N LEU A 240 10.14 10.80 -16.81
CA LEU A 240 11.27 10.84 -17.75
C LEU A 240 11.29 12.10 -18.63
N THR A 241 10.21 12.89 -18.63
CA THR A 241 10.21 14.21 -19.31
C THR A 241 10.88 15.31 -18.49
N LEU A 242 11.15 15.07 -17.20
CA LEU A 242 11.81 16.03 -16.32
C LEU A 242 13.31 16.13 -16.61
N PRO A 243 13.93 17.31 -16.48
CA PRO A 243 15.37 17.48 -16.67
C PRO A 243 16.20 16.57 -15.75
N ASN A 244 17.28 16.03 -16.29
CA ASN A 244 18.23 15.15 -15.59
C ASN A 244 17.56 13.91 -14.95
N SER A 245 16.44 13.47 -15.53
CA SER A 245 15.80 12.23 -15.13
C SER A 245 16.38 11.03 -15.88
N ARG A 246 16.56 9.91 -15.18
CA ARG A 246 16.94 8.63 -15.80
C ARG A 246 16.41 7.44 -15.03
N LEU A 247 16.27 6.30 -15.70
CA LEU A 247 15.91 5.05 -15.05
C LEU A 247 17.06 4.54 -14.17
N THR A 248 16.71 3.79 -13.12
CA THR A 248 17.64 3.01 -12.32
C THR A 248 17.05 1.64 -12.00
N ASP A 249 17.89 0.61 -12.10
CA ASP A 249 17.61 -0.76 -11.68
C ASP A 249 18.08 -1.03 -10.23
N GLU A 250 18.75 -0.06 -9.61
CA GLU A 250 19.34 -0.18 -8.28
C GLU A 250 18.34 -0.62 -7.23
N ASN A 251 18.75 -1.53 -6.36
CA ASN A 251 17.89 -1.98 -5.29
C ASN A 251 17.55 -0.80 -4.36
N VAL A 252 16.27 -0.71 -3.96
CA VAL A 252 15.80 0.39 -3.09
C VAL A 252 16.58 0.39 -1.77
N TYR A 253 16.90 -0.78 -1.24
CA TYR A 253 17.61 -0.91 0.02
C TYR A 253 19.09 -0.53 -0.08
N ASP A 254 19.72 -0.73 -1.23
CA ASP A 254 21.12 -0.35 -1.50
C ASP A 254 21.27 1.17 -1.59
N SER A 255 20.27 1.82 -2.19
CA SER A 255 20.26 3.27 -2.43
C SER A 255 19.95 4.09 -1.16
N CYS A 256 19.45 3.45 -0.09
CA CYS A 256 18.92 4.13 1.11
C CYS A 256 19.93 4.99 1.89
N HIS A 257 21.23 4.92 1.56
CA HIS A 257 22.28 5.69 2.25
C HIS A 257 22.74 6.94 1.52
N ARG A 258 22.38 7.09 0.24
CA ARG A 258 22.94 8.15 -0.63
C ARG A 258 21.88 9.11 -1.17
N VAL A 259 20.60 8.85 -0.90
CA VAL A 259 19.48 9.38 -1.69
C VAL A 259 18.31 9.81 -0.81
N VAL A 260 17.57 10.81 -1.28
CA VAL A 260 16.24 11.18 -0.77
C VAL A 260 15.14 10.53 -1.63
N TYR A 261 14.12 9.96 -0.97
CA TYR A 261 12.99 9.29 -1.65
C TYR A 261 11.68 10.08 -1.56
N PRO A 262 11.31 10.82 -2.61
CA PRO A 262 9.91 11.20 -2.82
C PRO A 262 9.08 9.97 -3.23
N LEU A 263 8.00 9.73 -2.52
CA LEU A 263 6.98 8.73 -2.86
C LEU A 263 5.67 9.44 -3.17
N LEU A 264 5.14 9.26 -4.39
CA LEU A 264 3.74 9.58 -4.69
C LEU A 264 2.89 8.37 -4.30
N SER A 265 2.39 8.37 -3.07
CA SER A 265 1.31 7.46 -2.67
C SER A 265 0.16 8.28 -2.11
N HIS A 266 -1.07 7.93 -2.49
CA HIS A 266 -2.27 8.51 -1.89
C HIS A 266 -2.58 7.89 -0.50
N SER A 267 -1.88 6.82 -0.12
CA SER A 267 -2.13 6.15 1.15
C SER A 267 -1.66 7.01 2.33
N ARG A 268 -2.59 7.36 3.24
CA ARG A 268 -2.26 7.91 4.58
C ARG A 268 -1.32 6.98 5.37
N ARG A 269 -1.19 5.72 4.97
CA ARG A 269 -0.43 4.66 5.64
C ARG A 269 1.07 4.93 5.71
N LEU A 270 1.65 5.63 4.73
CA LEU A 270 3.08 5.96 4.76
C LEU A 270 3.43 7.16 5.66
N GLN A 271 2.44 7.96 6.08
CA GLN A 271 2.70 9.09 7.00
C GLN A 271 3.04 8.64 8.43
N GLY A 272 2.65 7.42 8.82
CA GLY A 272 3.05 6.81 10.09
C GLY A 272 4.52 6.38 10.14
N MET A 273 5.19 6.27 8.99
CA MET A 273 6.62 5.92 8.88
C MET A 273 7.57 7.10 9.12
N ARG A 274 7.08 8.26 9.60
CA ARG A 274 7.89 9.46 9.92
C ARG A 274 9.03 9.25 10.93
N ARG A 275 9.14 8.07 11.54
CA ARG A 275 10.22 7.68 12.45
C ARG A 275 11.04 6.48 11.98
N ASN A 276 10.81 5.96 10.77
CA ASN A 276 11.62 4.86 10.24
C ASN A 276 12.90 5.44 9.58
N PRO A 277 14.11 5.19 10.13
CA PRO A 277 15.35 5.75 9.60
C PRO A 277 15.72 5.24 8.19
N PHE A 278 14.98 4.27 7.63
CA PHE A 278 15.11 3.87 6.22
C PHE A 278 14.54 4.87 5.22
N ILE A 279 13.66 5.77 5.66
CA ILE A 279 12.97 6.71 4.77
C ILE A 279 13.04 8.13 5.37
N SER A 280 14.14 8.83 5.06
CA SER A 280 14.35 10.26 5.31
C SER A 280 13.27 11.11 4.59
N PRO A 281 12.97 12.34 5.06
CA PRO A 281 11.60 12.76 5.36
C PRO A 281 10.61 12.51 4.23
N PHE A 282 9.62 11.67 4.51
CA PHE A 282 8.43 11.50 3.68
C PHE A 282 7.72 12.83 3.45
N THR A 283 7.76 13.34 2.22
CA THR A 283 6.82 14.35 1.74
C THR A 283 5.58 13.66 1.15
N GLY A 284 4.70 13.19 2.03
CA GLY A 284 3.38 12.71 1.60
C GLY A 284 2.56 13.83 0.96
N PHE A 285 1.98 13.58 -0.22
CA PHE A 285 1.21 14.57 -0.96
C PHE A 285 -0.25 14.56 -0.46
N GLN A 286 -0.64 15.56 0.34
CA GLN A 286 -2.04 15.84 0.68
C GLN A 286 -2.37 17.33 0.48
N ARG A 287 -3.59 17.62 0.02
CA ARG A 287 -4.20 18.96 0.07
C ARG A 287 -4.73 19.22 1.49
N GLY A 288 -4.18 20.25 2.15
CA GLY A 288 -4.82 21.08 3.18
C GLY A 288 -5.23 20.44 4.52
N SER A 289 -4.46 20.68 5.58
CA SER A 289 -4.82 21.51 6.76
C SER A 289 -4.00 21.14 8.01
N ARG A 290 -3.31 22.16 8.54
CA ARG A 290 -2.73 22.31 9.90
C ARG A 290 -1.73 21.25 10.40
N SER A 291 -0.44 21.59 10.35
CA SER A 291 0.52 21.38 11.46
C SER A 291 1.89 22.00 11.13
N GLU A 292 2.00 23.32 11.27
CA GLU A 292 3.25 24.08 11.04
C GLU A 292 4.10 24.30 12.31
N ALA A 293 3.76 23.70 13.45
CA ALA A 293 4.41 23.99 14.72
C ALA A 293 5.09 22.76 15.34
N MET A 294 6.15 22.20 14.72
CA MET A 294 7.03 21.25 15.45
C MET A 294 8.39 20.96 14.79
N CYS A 295 9.00 21.91 14.08
CA CYS A 295 10.31 21.72 13.45
C CYS A 295 11.34 22.74 13.96
N ARG A 296 11.83 22.57 15.21
CA ARG A 296 12.93 23.38 15.77
C ARG A 296 13.99 22.63 16.59
N SER A 297 14.06 21.29 16.59
CA SER A 297 15.04 20.58 17.43
C SER A 297 16.10 19.73 16.72
N CYS A 298 16.33 19.85 15.40
CA CYS A 298 17.33 19.04 14.69
C CYS A 298 18.46 19.82 14.01
N SER A 299 18.89 20.97 14.56
CA SER A 299 19.96 21.80 13.99
C SER A 299 21.27 21.86 14.80
N SER A 300 21.51 20.98 15.77
CA SER A 300 22.72 21.04 16.62
C SER A 300 23.57 19.77 16.60
N THR A 301 24.00 19.29 15.44
CA THR A 301 25.21 18.43 15.37
C THR A 301 25.92 18.54 14.03
N ILE A 302 26.54 19.70 13.77
CA ILE A 302 27.64 19.81 12.80
C ILE A 302 28.89 20.18 13.61
N ARG A 303 29.71 19.19 13.94
CA ARG A 303 31.04 19.41 14.54
C ARG A 303 32.00 19.84 13.43
N ARG A 304 32.64 21.01 13.62
CA ARG A 304 33.75 21.54 12.81
C ARG A 304 34.99 20.66 12.93
N PRO A 305 35.89 20.63 11.93
CA PRO A 305 37.13 19.87 12.00
C PRO A 305 38.15 20.60 12.89
N PHE A 306 38.80 19.83 13.78
CA PHE A 306 39.96 20.26 14.54
C PHE A 306 41.20 20.25 13.64
N GLY A 307 41.83 21.41 13.45
CA GLY A 307 43.23 21.54 13.04
C GLY A 307 44.07 21.92 14.26
N MET A 308 45.23 21.25 14.44
CA MET A 308 46.17 21.50 15.53
C MET A 308 47.10 22.70 15.25
N ARG A 309 47.43 23.41 16.34
CA ARG A 309 48.73 23.99 16.80
C ARG A 309 49.69 24.53 15.72
N PHE A 310 50.21 25.76 15.78
CA PHE A 310 50.54 26.64 16.91
C PHE A 310 50.01 28.06 16.69
#